data_AF-A0A8J7Y3Z6-F1
#
_entry.id   AF-A0A8J7Y3Z6-F1
#
_cell.length_a   1.000
_cell.length_b   1.000
_cell.length_c   1.000
_cell.angle_alpha   90.00
_cell.angle_beta   90.00
_cell.angle_gamma   90.00
#
_symmetry.space_group_name_H-M   'P 1'
#
loop_
_entity.id
_entity.type
_entity.pdbx_description
1 polymer ?
#
loop_
_entity_poly.entity_id
_entity_poly.type
_entity_poly.pdbx_seq_one_letter_code
_entity_poly.pdbx_strand_id
1 'polypeptide(L)'
;PEEEHIDFVLVHDKPWSGYNWYVGEYTSRVEINTDIPIQVTGLPLLISHEGYPGHHTDHVIKEKVLYREKGFLEASIFVYNTPECLISEGVANAGFTLIFENRREVYGYLNREFQAGLDVDTETAISEAFNVLSRCSGNAALMVHQENCDPKEAVEYLVEMGLTTKNRAEKQMEFITHPLFSPYIFNYTVGEDIVREAYKTIDPKTIYETQVCPSNIAYLS
;
A
#
# COMPACT_ATOMS: atom_id res chain seq x y z
N PRO A 1 -5.47 0.20 -20.71
CA PRO A 1 -6.05 -0.19 -22.02
C PRO A 1 -7.50 0.33 -22.09
N GLU A 2 -8.22 0.21 -23.20
CA GLU A 2 -9.64 0.63 -23.20
C GLU A 2 -10.51 -0.38 -22.43
N GLU A 3 -10.05 -1.63 -22.42
CA GLU A 3 -10.67 -2.80 -21.80
C GLU A 3 -10.24 -3.07 -20.36
N GLU A 4 -9.42 -2.19 -19.75
CA GLU A 4 -9.07 -2.37 -18.34
C GLU A 4 -10.30 -2.24 -17.44
N HIS A 5 -10.29 -2.93 -16.30
CA HIS A 5 -11.39 -2.87 -15.36
C HIS A 5 -10.96 -3.10 -13.92
N ILE A 6 -11.60 -2.40 -12.99
CA ILE A 6 -11.48 -2.64 -11.55
C ILE A 6 -12.86 -2.88 -10.94
N ASP A 7 -13.03 -4.06 -10.33
CA ASP A 7 -14.17 -4.37 -9.49
C ASP A 7 -13.84 -4.17 -8.00
N PHE A 8 -14.53 -3.25 -7.34
CA PHE A 8 -14.45 -3.10 -5.88
C PHE A 8 -15.55 -3.92 -5.20
N VAL A 9 -15.16 -4.79 -4.26
CA VAL A 9 -16.10 -5.62 -3.50
C VAL A 9 -15.86 -5.48 -2.00
N LEU A 10 -16.95 -5.46 -1.23
CA LEU A 10 -16.89 -5.41 0.23
C LEU A 10 -16.87 -6.84 0.80
N VAL A 11 -15.95 -7.12 1.72
CA VAL A 11 -15.76 -8.43 2.36
C VAL A 11 -15.70 -8.31 3.89
N HIS A 12 -15.76 -9.44 4.58
CA HIS A 12 -15.63 -9.59 6.04
C HIS A 12 -14.80 -10.86 6.34
N ASP A 13 -14.37 -11.02 7.58
CA ASP A 13 -13.57 -12.13 8.11
C ASP A 13 -12.26 -12.36 7.34
N LYS A 14 -11.60 -11.27 6.91
CA LYS A 14 -10.30 -11.33 6.20
C LYS A 14 -9.13 -10.87 7.07
N PRO A 15 -7.91 -11.37 6.85
CA PRO A 15 -6.73 -10.92 7.59
C PRO A 15 -6.16 -9.58 7.10
N TRP A 16 -6.64 -9.06 5.97
CA TRP A 16 -6.22 -7.77 5.38
C TRP A 16 -7.32 -6.70 5.50
N SER A 17 -6.94 -5.43 5.36
CA SER A 17 -7.87 -4.29 5.24
C SER A 17 -8.32 -4.04 3.80
N GLY A 18 -7.39 -4.19 2.85
CA GLY A 18 -7.59 -4.08 1.41
C GLY A 18 -6.73 -5.13 0.71
N TYR A 19 -7.18 -5.65 -0.43
CA TYR A 19 -6.37 -6.57 -1.23
C TYR A 19 -6.77 -6.50 -2.71
N ASN A 20 -5.80 -6.24 -3.58
CA ASN A 20 -5.97 -6.34 -5.03
C ASN A 20 -5.66 -7.75 -5.54
N TRP A 21 -6.70 -8.42 -6.05
CA TRP A 21 -6.56 -9.61 -6.88
C TRP A 21 -6.45 -9.19 -8.34
N TYR A 22 -5.24 -9.18 -8.88
CA TYR A 22 -5.07 -9.06 -10.33
C TYR A 22 -5.40 -10.39 -10.99
N VAL A 23 -6.48 -10.44 -11.77
CA VAL A 23 -6.98 -11.69 -12.37
C VAL A 23 -6.51 -11.88 -13.82
N GLY A 24 -5.68 -10.96 -14.32
CA GLY A 24 -5.21 -10.92 -15.71
C GLY A 24 -6.23 -10.26 -16.63
N GLU A 25 -5.87 -10.16 -17.91
CA GLU A 25 -6.70 -9.50 -18.93
C GLU A 25 -7.06 -8.08 -18.53
N TYR A 26 -6.08 -7.37 -17.96
CA TYR A 26 -6.23 -5.99 -17.49
C TYR A 26 -7.31 -5.77 -16.43
N THR A 27 -7.66 -6.81 -15.68
CA THR A 27 -8.73 -6.76 -14.68
C THR A 27 -8.21 -6.99 -13.26
N SER A 28 -8.62 -6.11 -12.35
CA SER A 28 -8.43 -6.27 -10.90
C SER A 28 -9.76 -6.47 -10.19
N ARG A 29 -9.76 -7.30 -9.14
CA ARG A 29 -10.79 -7.34 -8.10
C ARG A 29 -10.19 -6.87 -6.79
N VAL A 30 -10.62 -5.71 -6.30
CA VAL A 30 -10.17 -5.14 -5.04
C VAL A 30 -11.18 -5.49 -3.94
N GLU A 31 -10.72 -6.24 -2.95
CA GLU A 31 -11.51 -6.58 -1.76
C GLU A 31 -11.23 -5.58 -0.65
N ILE A 32 -12.30 -4.96 -0.13
CA ILE A 32 -12.24 -4.02 0.99
C ILE A 32 -12.88 -4.67 2.21
N ASN A 33 -12.09 -4.89 3.27
CA ASN A 33 -12.57 -5.51 4.49
C ASN A 33 -13.35 -4.51 5.36
N THR A 34 -14.57 -4.88 5.72
CA THR A 34 -15.51 -4.08 6.50
C THR A 34 -15.44 -4.34 8.01
N ASP A 35 -14.66 -5.33 8.46
CA ASP A 35 -14.46 -5.63 9.89
C ASP A 35 -13.79 -4.46 10.63
N ILE A 36 -12.96 -3.69 9.91
CA ILE A 36 -12.31 -2.48 10.40
C ILE A 36 -12.84 -1.30 9.59
N PRO A 37 -13.62 -0.39 10.20
CA PRO A 37 -14.12 0.78 9.49
C PRO A 37 -13.00 1.60 8.87
N ILE A 38 -13.17 1.93 7.58
CA ILE A 38 -12.27 2.81 6.85
C ILE A 38 -12.77 4.23 7.01
N GLN A 39 -11.89 5.10 7.50
CA GLN A 39 -12.19 6.53 7.64
C GLN A 39 -12.21 7.19 6.27
N VAL A 40 -13.09 8.16 6.08
CA VAL A 40 -13.19 8.91 4.82
C VAL A 40 -11.85 9.59 4.44
N THR A 41 -11.06 9.99 5.44
CA THR A 41 -9.70 10.55 5.27
C THR A 41 -8.68 9.54 4.75
N GLY A 42 -8.93 8.25 4.89
CA GLY A 42 -8.10 7.16 4.38
C GLY A 42 -8.52 6.64 3.00
N LEU A 43 -9.73 6.95 2.53
CA LEU A 43 -10.22 6.47 1.23
C LEU A 43 -9.34 6.91 0.04
N PRO A 44 -8.86 8.16 -0.04
CA PRO A 44 -7.99 8.55 -1.16
C PRO A 44 -6.72 7.71 -1.25
N LEU A 45 -6.06 7.45 -0.11
CA LEU A 45 -4.88 6.59 -0.06
C LEU A 45 -5.21 5.17 -0.51
N LEU A 46 -6.28 4.57 0.04
CA LEU A 46 -6.70 3.22 -0.33
C LEU A 46 -6.99 3.11 -1.84
N ILE A 47 -7.77 4.02 -2.40
CA ILE A 47 -8.16 3.97 -3.81
C ILE A 47 -6.93 4.18 -4.70
N SER A 48 -6.02 5.09 -4.33
CA SER A 48 -4.80 5.28 -5.09
C SER A 48 -3.86 4.08 -5.01
N HIS A 49 -3.79 3.45 -3.84
CA HIS A 49 -2.95 2.29 -3.56
C HIS A 49 -3.43 1.05 -4.33
N GLU A 50 -4.73 0.77 -4.29
CA GLU A 50 -5.26 -0.43 -4.94
C GLU A 50 -5.52 -0.22 -6.43
N GLY A 51 -5.82 1.01 -6.85
CA GLY A 51 -6.24 1.36 -8.21
C GLY A 51 -5.23 2.21 -8.97
N TYR A 52 -5.46 3.52 -8.96
CA TYR A 52 -4.77 4.49 -9.79
C TYR A 52 -3.91 5.45 -8.97
N PRO A 53 -2.59 5.56 -9.20
CA PRO A 53 -1.77 4.76 -10.10
C PRO A 53 -1.15 3.51 -9.41
N GLY A 54 -1.75 2.97 -8.35
CA GLY A 54 -1.17 1.87 -7.57
C GLY A 54 -1.27 0.48 -8.22
N HIS A 55 -1.60 -0.54 -7.42
CA HIS A 55 -1.47 -1.95 -7.81
C HIS A 55 -2.14 -2.30 -9.13
N HIS A 56 -3.38 -1.86 -9.37
CA HIS A 56 -4.04 -2.13 -10.64
C HIS A 56 -3.22 -1.58 -11.82
N THR A 57 -2.78 -0.32 -11.71
CA THR A 57 -2.01 0.34 -12.77
C THR A 57 -0.67 -0.37 -13.00
N ASP A 58 0.02 -0.78 -11.92
CA ASP A 58 1.28 -1.56 -12.00
C ASP A 58 1.08 -2.84 -12.80
N HIS A 59 0.10 -3.65 -12.41
CA HIS A 59 -0.17 -4.92 -13.09
C HIS A 59 -0.64 -4.74 -14.53
N VAL A 60 -1.53 -3.78 -14.81
CA VAL A 60 -2.05 -3.51 -16.15
C VAL A 60 -0.95 -3.09 -17.10
N ILE A 61 -0.08 -2.16 -16.68
CA ILE A 61 0.99 -1.66 -17.54
C ILE A 61 2.04 -2.76 -17.76
N LYS A 62 2.42 -3.52 -16.73
CA LYS A 62 3.35 -4.64 -16.88
C LYS A 62 2.79 -5.77 -17.75
N GLU A 63 1.50 -6.11 -17.61
CA GLU A 63 0.86 -7.09 -18.48
C GLU A 63 0.90 -6.61 -19.95
N LYS A 64 0.57 -5.34 -20.19
CA LYS A 64 0.57 -4.78 -21.54
C LYS A 64 1.97 -4.77 -22.14
N VAL A 65 2.92 -4.12 -21.46
CA VAL A 65 4.23 -3.77 -22.01
C VAL A 65 5.21 -4.95 -21.93
N LEU A 66 5.28 -5.64 -20.78
CA LEU A 66 6.27 -6.71 -20.57
C LEU A 66 5.75 -8.04 -21.12
N TYR A 67 4.54 -8.45 -20.74
CA TYR A 67 4.03 -9.75 -21.14
C TYR A 67 3.52 -9.75 -22.60
N ARG A 68 2.56 -8.88 -22.94
CA ARG A 68 1.87 -8.96 -24.24
C ARG A 68 2.69 -8.36 -25.39
N GLU A 69 3.29 -7.19 -25.20
CA GLU A 69 4.06 -6.52 -26.26
C GLU A 69 5.47 -7.10 -26.43
N LYS A 70 6.19 -7.38 -25.33
CA LYS A 70 7.57 -7.90 -25.37
C LYS A 70 7.68 -9.43 -25.28
N GLY A 71 6.62 -10.14 -24.88
CA GLY A 71 6.61 -11.60 -24.77
C GLY A 71 7.30 -12.16 -23.53
N PHE A 72 7.55 -11.34 -22.50
CA PHE A 72 8.17 -11.79 -21.24
C PHE A 72 7.14 -12.51 -20.37
N LEU A 73 7.04 -13.83 -20.55
CA LEU A 73 6.07 -14.67 -19.84
C LEU A 73 6.24 -14.59 -18.33
N GLU A 74 7.45 -14.43 -17.83
CA GLU A 74 7.76 -14.25 -16.41
C GLU A 74 7.01 -13.07 -15.78
N ALA A 75 6.73 -12.01 -16.55
CA ALA A 75 5.99 -10.84 -16.07
C ALA A 75 4.48 -11.10 -15.87
N SER A 76 3.99 -12.30 -16.25
CA SER A 76 2.63 -12.75 -15.94
C SER A 76 2.50 -13.42 -14.57
N ILE A 77 3.60 -13.59 -13.84
CA ILE A 77 3.64 -14.29 -12.56
C ILE A 77 4.10 -13.32 -11.47
N PHE A 78 3.24 -13.07 -10.49
CA PHE A 78 3.59 -12.30 -9.29
C PHE A 78 3.83 -13.27 -8.12
N VAL A 79 5.04 -13.26 -7.56
CA VAL A 79 5.42 -14.17 -6.46
C VAL A 79 5.58 -13.38 -5.17
N TYR A 80 4.78 -13.75 -4.16
CA TYR A 80 4.85 -13.16 -2.82
C TYR A 80 6.21 -13.39 -2.15
N ASN A 81 6.60 -12.46 -1.28
CA ASN A 81 7.87 -12.48 -0.54
C ASN A 81 9.12 -12.45 -1.45
N THR A 82 9.03 -11.75 -2.58
CA THR A 82 10.16 -11.46 -3.45
C THR A 82 10.48 -9.96 -3.45
N PRO A 83 11.66 -9.54 -3.93
CA PRO A 83 12.00 -8.11 -4.01
C PRO A 83 11.03 -7.29 -4.88
N GLU A 84 10.27 -7.94 -5.77
CA GLU A 84 9.21 -7.29 -6.54
C GLU A 84 8.10 -6.72 -5.64
N CYS A 85 7.74 -7.41 -4.55
CA CYS A 85 6.72 -6.93 -3.63
C CYS A 85 7.11 -5.61 -2.98
N LEU A 86 8.40 -5.41 -2.65
CA LEU A 86 8.89 -4.14 -2.10
C LEU A 86 8.64 -2.97 -3.07
N ILE A 87 8.88 -3.20 -4.37
CA ILE A 87 8.66 -2.18 -5.40
C ILE A 87 7.17 -1.98 -5.64
N SER A 88 6.37 -3.05 -5.74
CA SER A 88 4.94 -2.95 -6.00
C SER A 88 4.20 -2.22 -4.87
N GLU A 89 4.50 -2.54 -3.60
CA GLU A 89 3.97 -1.81 -2.44
C GLU A 89 4.45 -0.36 -2.40
N GLY A 90 5.71 -0.12 -2.78
CA GLY A 90 6.26 1.22 -2.88
C GLY A 90 5.54 2.08 -3.93
N VAL A 91 5.25 1.51 -5.10
CA VAL A 91 4.45 2.14 -6.16
C VAL A 91 3.05 2.44 -5.65
N ALA A 92 2.39 1.47 -5.02
CA ALA A 92 1.05 1.61 -4.49
C ALA A 92 0.96 2.73 -3.43
N ASN A 93 1.89 2.77 -2.46
CA ASN A 93 1.93 3.82 -1.45
C ASN A 93 2.33 5.19 -2.01
N ALA A 94 3.29 5.24 -2.95
CA ALA A 94 3.70 6.49 -3.59
C ALA A 94 2.60 7.06 -4.51
N GLY A 95 1.66 6.23 -4.96
CA GLY A 95 0.61 6.60 -5.91
C GLY A 95 -0.23 7.81 -5.47
N PHE A 96 -0.49 7.95 -4.16
CA PHE A 96 -1.19 9.12 -3.62
C PHE A 96 -0.49 10.43 -4.01
N THR A 97 0.85 10.47 -3.91
CA THR A 97 1.65 11.67 -4.18
C THR A 97 1.83 11.99 -5.66
N LEU A 98 1.46 11.06 -6.54
CA LEU A 98 1.44 11.29 -7.99
C LEU A 98 0.15 11.98 -8.44
N ILE A 99 -0.94 11.86 -7.67
CA ILE A 99 -2.24 12.47 -7.99
C ILE A 99 -2.46 13.75 -7.18
N PHE A 100 -2.14 13.73 -5.89
CA PHE A 100 -2.45 14.81 -4.96
C PHE A 100 -1.17 15.50 -4.48
N GLU A 101 -1.21 16.82 -4.37
CA GLU A 101 -0.10 17.62 -3.85
C GLU A 101 0.11 17.31 -2.37
N ASN A 102 -0.97 17.23 -1.60
CA ASN A 102 -0.94 16.94 -0.15
C ASN A 102 -2.32 16.55 0.39
N ARG A 103 -2.36 16.13 1.67
CA ARG A 103 -3.59 15.74 2.37
C ARG A 103 -4.59 16.88 2.53
N ARG A 104 -4.12 18.12 2.72
CA ARG A 104 -4.98 19.30 2.87
C ARG A 104 -5.83 19.51 1.61
N GLU A 105 -5.20 19.41 0.44
CA GLU A 105 -5.86 19.53 -0.86
C GLU A 105 -6.99 18.50 -1.00
N VAL A 106 -6.69 17.22 -0.78
CA VAL A 106 -7.68 16.15 -0.97
C VAL A 106 -8.79 16.21 0.07
N TYR A 107 -8.52 16.59 1.32
CA TYR A 107 -9.59 16.75 2.33
C TYR A 107 -10.50 17.94 2.01
N GLY A 108 -9.93 19.02 1.47
CA GLY A 108 -10.71 20.11 0.90
C GLY A 108 -11.59 19.65 -0.27
N TYR A 109 -11.07 18.80 -1.15
CA TYR A 109 -11.84 18.18 -2.24
C TYR A 109 -12.98 17.29 -1.70
N LEU A 110 -12.70 16.42 -0.72
CA LEU A 110 -13.71 15.56 -0.11
C LEU A 110 -14.85 16.36 0.53
N ASN A 111 -14.54 17.49 1.17
CA ASN A 111 -15.56 18.38 1.70
C ASN A 111 -16.43 19.02 0.61
N ARG A 112 -15.84 19.42 -0.52
CA ARG A 112 -16.58 20.07 -1.61
C ARG A 112 -17.48 19.08 -2.36
N GLU A 113 -16.94 17.93 -2.75
CA GLU A 113 -17.65 16.99 -3.63
C GLU A 113 -18.56 16.03 -2.86
N PHE A 114 -18.16 15.64 -1.63
CA PHE A 114 -18.85 14.61 -0.86
C PHE A 114 -19.42 15.12 0.47
N GLN A 115 -19.30 16.41 0.77
CA GLN A 115 -19.79 17.01 2.01
C GLN A 115 -19.27 16.27 3.27
N ALA A 116 -18.01 15.83 3.22
CA ALA A 116 -17.42 14.94 4.22
C ALA A 116 -17.35 15.53 5.65
N GLY A 117 -17.53 16.85 5.81
CA GLY A 117 -17.60 17.50 7.12
C GLY A 117 -16.28 17.51 7.89
N LEU A 118 -15.15 17.38 7.18
CA LEU A 118 -13.82 17.34 7.76
C LEU A 118 -13.38 18.73 8.22
N ASP A 119 -12.80 18.82 9.42
CA ASP A 119 -11.90 19.92 9.73
C ASP A 119 -10.56 19.66 9.02
N VAL A 120 -10.38 20.31 7.86
CA VAL A 120 -9.26 20.05 6.96
C VAL A 120 -7.90 20.21 7.66
N ASP A 121 -7.76 21.20 8.55
CA ASP A 121 -6.48 21.51 9.19
C ASP A 121 -6.16 20.44 10.23
N THR A 122 -7.14 20.13 11.08
CA THR A 122 -7.03 19.12 12.13
C THR A 122 -6.79 17.73 11.54
N GLU A 123 -7.58 17.32 10.55
CA GLU A 123 -7.48 16.00 9.93
C GLU A 123 -6.17 15.82 9.15
N THR A 124 -5.65 16.89 8.54
CA THR A 124 -4.32 16.88 7.91
C THR A 124 -3.24 16.61 8.95
N ALA A 125 -3.23 17.37 10.05
CA ALA A 125 -2.24 17.21 11.11
C ALA A 125 -2.27 15.81 11.75
N ILE A 126 -3.48 15.29 12.01
CA ILE A 126 -3.68 13.93 12.53
C ILE A 126 -3.11 12.89 11.56
N SER A 127 -3.46 12.99 10.28
CA SER A 127 -3.04 12.01 9.27
C SER A 127 -1.54 12.06 9.00
N GLU A 128 -0.91 13.23 9.07
CA GLU A 128 0.56 13.36 9.01
C GLU A 128 1.25 12.73 10.21
N ALA A 129 0.71 12.92 11.43
CA ALA A 129 1.24 12.26 12.62
C ALA A 129 1.14 10.73 12.52
N PHE A 130 -0.02 10.20 12.10
CA PHE A 130 -0.19 8.76 11.88
C PHE A 130 0.73 8.21 10.78
N ASN A 131 1.04 9.00 9.74
CA ASN A 131 1.99 8.61 8.71
C ASN A 131 3.39 8.34 9.27
N VAL A 132 3.82 9.14 10.25
CA VAL A 132 5.09 8.90 10.95
C VAL A 132 5.01 7.62 11.79
N LEU A 133 3.91 7.45 12.53
CA LEU A 133 3.68 6.31 13.43
C LEU A 133 3.45 4.97 12.70
N SER A 134 3.13 4.98 11.41
CA SER A 134 2.98 3.76 10.60
C SER A 134 4.17 2.79 10.72
N ARG A 135 5.37 3.35 10.96
CA ARG A 135 6.65 2.64 11.16
C ARG A 135 6.69 1.80 12.44
N CYS A 136 5.81 2.05 13.40
CA CYS A 136 5.65 1.20 14.59
C CYS A 136 5.33 -0.26 14.21
N SER A 137 4.66 -0.48 13.07
CA SER A 137 4.37 -1.84 12.57
C SER A 137 5.65 -2.65 12.31
N GLY A 138 6.66 -2.01 11.72
CA GLY A 138 7.97 -2.63 11.50
C GLY A 138 8.72 -2.89 12.79
N ASN A 139 8.64 -1.96 13.75
CA ASN A 139 9.24 -2.15 15.08
C ASN A 139 8.60 -3.32 15.83
N ALA A 140 7.26 -3.43 15.80
CA ALA A 140 6.54 -4.55 16.41
C ALA A 140 6.96 -5.89 15.79
N ALA A 141 7.21 -5.93 14.48
CA ALA A 141 7.75 -7.11 13.82
C ALA A 141 9.18 -7.45 14.29
N LEU A 142 10.05 -6.47 14.46
CA LEU A 142 11.40 -6.69 15.01
C LEU A 142 11.36 -7.16 16.46
N MET A 143 10.49 -6.58 17.30
CA MET A 143 10.30 -7.01 18.69
C MET A 143 9.96 -8.51 18.75
N VAL A 144 9.02 -8.96 17.93
CA VAL A 144 8.59 -10.37 17.92
C VAL A 144 9.68 -11.29 17.33
N HIS A 145 10.23 -10.96 16.16
CA HIS A 145 11.05 -11.91 15.38
C HIS A 145 12.55 -11.82 15.65
N GLN A 146 13.04 -10.67 16.09
CA GLN A 146 14.46 -10.46 16.39
C GLN A 146 14.73 -10.41 17.90
N GLU A 147 13.87 -9.74 18.66
CA GLU A 147 14.05 -9.55 20.10
C GLU A 147 13.38 -10.65 20.94
N ASN A 148 12.53 -11.49 20.32
CA ASN A 148 11.77 -12.56 20.95
C ASN A 148 10.81 -12.08 22.05
N CYS A 149 10.27 -10.86 21.92
CA CYS A 149 9.20 -10.35 22.80
C CYS A 149 7.92 -11.16 22.65
N ASP A 150 7.10 -11.20 23.71
CA ASP A 150 5.75 -11.80 23.62
C ASP A 150 4.90 -10.96 22.63
N PRO A 151 4.21 -11.58 21.66
CA PRO A 151 3.29 -10.85 20.77
C PRO A 151 2.30 -9.92 21.50
N LYS A 152 1.91 -10.23 22.76
CA LYS A 152 1.07 -9.36 23.59
C LYS A 152 1.77 -8.05 23.96
N GLU A 153 3.06 -8.08 24.26
CA GLU A 153 3.85 -6.87 24.53
C GLU A 153 3.98 -6.01 23.26
N ALA A 154 4.13 -6.65 22.10
CA ALA A 154 4.14 -5.93 20.83
C ALA A 154 2.76 -5.32 20.48
N VAL A 155 1.65 -5.95 20.89
CA VAL A 155 0.31 -5.35 20.81
C VAL A 155 0.20 -4.11 21.71
N GLU A 156 0.70 -4.18 22.94
CA GLU A 156 0.72 -3.04 23.87
C GLU A 156 1.55 -1.89 23.29
N TYR A 157 2.73 -2.18 22.73
CA TYR A 157 3.56 -1.21 22.02
C TYR A 157 2.80 -0.51 20.87
N LEU A 158 2.07 -1.26 20.05
CA LEU A 158 1.29 -0.68 18.95
C LEU A 158 0.18 0.25 19.47
N VAL A 159 -0.47 -0.10 20.59
CA VAL A 159 -1.49 0.75 21.21
C VAL A 159 -0.87 2.03 21.79
N GLU A 160 0.20 1.92 22.56
CA GLU A 160 0.80 3.06 23.26
C GLU A 160 1.59 3.99 22.34
N MET A 161 2.41 3.42 21.45
CA MET A 161 3.33 4.17 20.59
C MET A 161 2.76 4.39 19.20
N GLY A 162 2.07 3.40 18.63
CA GLY A 162 1.41 3.51 17.32
C GLY A 162 0.07 4.23 17.36
N LEU A 163 -0.45 4.54 18.55
CA LEU A 163 -1.76 5.18 18.79
C LEU A 163 -2.91 4.46 18.07
N THR A 164 -2.80 3.15 17.89
CA THR A 164 -3.87 2.34 17.29
C THR A 164 -4.80 1.78 18.37
N THR A 165 -5.99 1.34 17.95
CA THR A 165 -6.90 0.64 18.85
C THR A 165 -6.39 -0.77 19.13
N LYS A 166 -6.71 -1.32 20.32
CA LYS A 166 -6.34 -2.70 20.67
C LYS A 166 -6.76 -3.73 19.63
N ASN A 167 -7.99 -3.64 19.11
CA ASN A 167 -8.48 -4.55 18.08
C ASN A 167 -7.63 -4.48 16.80
N ARG A 168 -7.30 -3.27 16.32
CA ARG A 168 -6.40 -3.09 15.16
C ARG A 168 -5.00 -3.63 15.43
N ALA A 169 -4.44 -3.41 16.63
CA ALA A 169 -3.13 -3.95 17.01
C ALA A 169 -3.12 -5.48 17.04
N GLU A 170 -4.15 -6.11 17.61
CA GLU A 170 -4.31 -7.57 17.63
C GLU A 170 -4.41 -8.13 16.20
N LYS A 171 -5.20 -7.49 15.34
CA LYS A 171 -5.32 -7.88 13.93
C LYS A 171 -4.00 -7.75 13.17
N GLN A 172 -3.27 -6.66 13.41
CA GLN A 172 -1.95 -6.46 12.82
C GLN A 172 -0.95 -7.52 13.31
N MET A 173 -1.08 -7.98 14.56
CA MET A 173 -0.25 -9.04 15.11
C MET A 173 -0.51 -10.39 14.44
N GLU A 174 -1.76 -10.69 14.04
CA GLU A 174 -2.07 -11.86 13.20
C GLU A 174 -1.24 -11.83 11.90
N PHE A 175 -1.16 -10.68 11.23
CA PHE A 175 -0.36 -10.51 10.02
C PHE A 175 1.15 -10.64 10.28
N ILE A 176 1.67 -9.94 11.30
CA ILE A 176 3.10 -9.93 11.68
C ILE A 176 3.59 -11.34 12.06
N THR A 177 2.74 -12.14 12.69
CA THR A 177 3.09 -13.50 13.12
C THR A 177 2.72 -14.58 12.09
N HIS A 178 2.03 -14.22 11.01
CA HIS A 178 1.64 -15.18 9.98
C HIS A 178 2.87 -15.69 9.21
N PRO A 179 3.06 -17.03 9.05
CA PRO A 179 4.25 -17.59 8.42
C PRO A 179 4.53 -17.09 7.00
N LEU A 180 3.49 -16.75 6.24
CA LEU A 180 3.62 -16.24 4.88
C LEU A 180 3.74 -14.71 4.79
N PHE A 181 3.25 -13.96 5.78
CA PHE A 181 3.14 -12.49 5.68
C PHE A 181 4.08 -11.73 6.62
N SER A 182 4.65 -12.42 7.61
CA SER A 182 5.59 -11.85 8.58
C SER A 182 6.67 -10.93 7.96
N PRO A 183 7.41 -11.31 6.89
CA PRO A 183 8.42 -10.43 6.31
C PRO A 183 7.82 -9.30 5.45
N TYR A 184 6.54 -9.40 5.08
CA TYR A 184 5.89 -8.51 4.12
C TYR A 184 5.62 -7.11 4.72
N ILE A 185 5.49 -6.99 6.04
CA ILE A 185 5.14 -5.73 6.71
C ILE A 185 6.11 -4.57 6.43
N PHE A 186 7.37 -4.88 6.13
CA PHE A 186 8.37 -3.87 5.79
C PHE A 186 8.20 -3.32 4.37
N ASN A 187 7.52 -4.06 3.48
CA ASN A 187 7.36 -3.67 2.09
C ASN A 187 6.61 -2.34 1.96
N TYR A 188 5.64 -2.08 2.84
CA TYR A 188 4.84 -0.87 2.81
C TYR A 188 5.70 0.40 3.04
N THR A 189 6.40 0.49 4.17
CA THR A 189 7.10 1.73 4.54
C THR A 189 8.44 1.88 3.83
N VAL A 190 9.22 0.80 3.74
CA VAL A 190 10.54 0.83 3.08
C VAL A 190 10.37 0.95 1.56
N GLY A 191 9.37 0.30 0.99
CA GLY A 191 9.05 0.40 -0.43
C GLY A 191 8.65 1.82 -0.81
N GLU A 192 7.78 2.46 -0.01
CA GLU A 192 7.37 3.86 -0.23
C GLU A 192 8.60 4.78 -0.28
N ASP A 193 9.48 4.69 0.72
CA ASP A 193 10.67 5.54 0.81
C ASP A 193 11.57 5.35 -0.44
N ILE A 194 11.84 4.09 -0.84
CA ILE A 194 12.68 3.79 -2.01
C ILE A 194 12.06 4.33 -3.31
N VAL A 195 10.77 4.09 -3.54
CA VAL A 195 10.10 4.51 -4.79
C VAL A 195 9.94 6.03 -4.85
N ARG A 196 9.61 6.68 -3.73
CA ARG A 196 9.49 8.15 -3.69
C ARG A 196 10.82 8.85 -3.90
N GLU A 197 11.93 8.31 -3.38
CA GLU A 197 13.26 8.84 -3.70
C GLU A 197 13.58 8.67 -5.19
N ALA A 198 13.25 7.52 -5.79
CA ALA A 198 13.46 7.29 -7.21
C ALA A 198 12.69 8.30 -8.07
N TYR A 199 11.40 8.53 -7.79
CA TYR A 199 10.55 9.47 -8.53
C TYR A 199 11.05 10.92 -8.55
N LYS A 200 12.01 11.31 -7.69
CA LYS A 200 12.66 12.63 -7.77
C LYS A 200 13.62 12.75 -8.95
N THR A 201 14.08 11.63 -9.50
CA THR A 201 15.15 11.57 -10.50
C THR A 201 14.74 10.85 -11.79
N ILE A 202 13.69 10.03 -11.76
CA ILE A 202 13.19 9.28 -12.91
C ILE A 202 11.73 9.61 -13.21
N ASP A 203 11.33 9.49 -14.48
CA ASP A 203 9.91 9.49 -14.85
C ASP A 203 9.24 8.27 -14.19
N PRO A 204 8.19 8.46 -13.35
CA PRO A 204 7.46 7.38 -12.71
C PRO A 204 7.05 6.26 -13.67
N LYS A 205 6.71 6.61 -14.92
CA LYS A 205 6.36 5.68 -15.99
C LYS A 205 7.39 4.57 -16.19
N THR A 206 8.68 4.87 -15.96
CA THR A 206 9.78 3.92 -16.08
C THR A 206 9.58 2.69 -15.18
N ILE A 207 9.10 2.89 -13.95
CA ILE A 207 8.86 1.77 -13.01
C ILE A 207 7.68 0.91 -13.48
N TYR A 208 6.63 1.52 -14.04
CA TYR A 208 5.47 0.77 -14.54
C TYR A 208 5.79 -0.05 -15.81
N GLU A 209 6.72 0.41 -16.65
CA GLU A 209 7.05 -0.23 -17.93
C GLU A 209 8.25 -1.19 -17.87
N THR A 210 8.83 -1.38 -16.68
CA THR A 210 10.01 -2.24 -16.47
C THR A 210 9.87 -3.10 -15.22
N GLN A 211 10.51 -4.27 -15.22
CA GLN A 211 10.62 -5.07 -14.01
C GLN A 211 11.83 -4.58 -13.20
N VAL A 212 11.57 -3.95 -12.05
CA VAL A 212 12.60 -3.35 -11.20
C VAL A 212 12.71 -4.15 -9.90
N CYS A 213 13.94 -4.37 -9.45
CA CYS A 213 14.23 -4.82 -8.10
C CYS A 213 14.90 -3.68 -7.32
N PRO A 214 14.85 -3.70 -5.97
CA PRO A 214 15.46 -2.65 -5.14
C PRO A 214 16.95 -2.44 -5.43
N SER A 215 17.69 -3.50 -5.78
CA SER A 215 19.11 -3.43 -6.15
C SER A 215 19.39 -2.65 -7.43
N ASN A 216 18.39 -2.46 -8.29
CA ASN A 216 18.58 -1.91 -9.63
C ASN A 216 17.85 -0.58 -9.86
N ILE A 217 17.05 -0.13 -8.90
CA ILE A 217 16.27 1.11 -9.01
C ILE A 217 17.17 2.34 -9.20
N ALA A 218 18.36 2.34 -8.59
CA ALA A 218 19.33 3.43 -8.72
C ALA A 218 19.98 3.53 -10.12
N TYR A 219 19.83 2.51 -10.97
CA TYR A 219 20.36 2.52 -12.35
C TYR A 219 19.33 3.03 -13.37
N LEU A 220 18.17 3.50 -12.92
CA LEU A 220 17.12 4.03 -13.79
C LEU A 220 17.26 5.54 -14.08
N SER A 221 18.11 6.24 -13.33
CA SER A 221 18.39 7.70 -13.44
C SER A 221 19.46 8.06 -14.45
#